data_AF-A0A8C4VHV0-F1
#
_entry.id   AF-A0A8C4VHV0-F1
#
_cell.length_a   1.000
_cell.length_b   1.000
_cell.length_c   1.000
_cell.angle_alpha   90.00
_cell.angle_beta   90.00
_cell.angle_gamma   90.00
#
_symmetry.space_group_name_H-M   'P 1'
#
loop_
_entity.id
_entity.type
_entity.pdbx_description
1 polymer ?
#
loop_
_entity_poly.entity_id
_entity_poly.type
_entity_poly.pdbx_seq_one_letter_code
_entity_poly.pdbx_strand_id
1 'polypeptide(L)'
;MTHLQTGLSPETIEKARLELNENPDILHQDIQQVRDMIITRPDIGFLRTDDAFILRFLRARKFHQTDAFRLLAQYFQYRQLNLDMFKNFKADDPGIKRALIDGFPGVLEKRDHYGRKILLLFAANWDQSRNSFTDILRAILLSLEVLIEDQELQINGFILIIDWSNFSFKQASKLTPSILKLAIEGLQDSFPARFGGVHFVNQPWYIHALYTLIKPFLKDKTRKRQEEKQVFTAEMYLDYWTSLSLSIFILKFIVTKMDLRKAPKSDLGSI
;
A
#
# COMPACT_ATOMS: atom_id res chain seq x y z
N MET A 1 -1.22 28.64 -3.28
CA MET A 1 -0.98 27.19 -3.09
C MET A 1 -0.04 27.03 -1.90
N THR A 2 -0.41 26.19 -0.93
CA THR A 2 0.46 25.85 0.20
C THR A 2 1.63 24.99 -0.28
N HIS A 3 2.78 25.04 0.41
CA HIS A 3 3.93 24.16 0.08
C HIS A 3 3.55 22.67 0.08
N LEU A 4 2.51 22.31 0.83
CA LEU A 4 1.93 20.97 0.95
C LEU A 4 1.18 20.49 -0.30
N GLN A 5 0.93 21.34 -1.29
CA GLN A 5 0.30 20.99 -2.57
C GLN A 5 1.24 21.18 -3.76
N THR A 6 2.50 21.52 -3.49
CA THR A 6 3.49 21.76 -4.55
C THR A 6 3.78 20.45 -5.28
N GLY A 7 3.60 20.44 -6.61
CA GLY A 7 3.85 19.27 -7.47
C GLY A 7 2.61 18.46 -7.86
N LEU A 8 1.40 18.85 -7.42
CA LEU A 8 0.16 18.23 -7.90
C LEU A 8 -0.30 18.83 -9.23
N SER A 9 -0.79 18.00 -10.16
CA SER A 9 -1.44 18.49 -11.38
C SER A 9 -2.75 19.24 -11.06
N PRO A 10 -3.19 20.20 -11.91
CA PRO A 10 -4.48 20.88 -11.73
C PRO A 10 -5.67 19.91 -11.62
N GLU A 11 -5.67 18.84 -12.41
CA GLU A 11 -6.69 17.80 -12.40
C GLU A 11 -6.69 17.05 -11.05
N THR A 12 -5.50 16.79 -10.50
CA THR A 12 -5.35 16.11 -9.22
C THR A 12 -5.80 17.00 -8.05
N ILE A 13 -5.53 18.31 -8.11
CA ILE A 13 -6.02 19.29 -7.13
C ILE A 13 -7.55 19.33 -7.15
N GLU A 14 -8.15 19.43 -8.35
CA GLU A 14 -9.61 19.47 -8.47
C GLU A 14 -10.26 18.17 -8.00
N LYS A 15 -9.64 17.02 -8.30
CA LYS A 15 -10.08 15.73 -7.78
C LYS A 15 -10.00 15.68 -6.25
N ALA A 16 -8.94 16.18 -5.63
CA ALA A 16 -8.82 16.22 -4.18
C ALA A 16 -9.92 17.09 -3.54
N ARG A 17 -10.21 18.25 -4.15
CA ARG A 17 -11.30 19.13 -3.73
C ARG A 17 -12.66 18.43 -3.82
N LEU A 18 -12.96 17.80 -4.95
CA LEU A 18 -14.27 17.18 -5.22
C LEU A 18 -14.49 15.86 -4.47
N GLU A 19 -13.49 14.98 -4.42
CA GLU A 19 -13.66 13.63 -3.86
C GLU A 19 -13.27 13.51 -2.38
N LEU A 20 -12.34 14.36 -1.92
CA LEU A 20 -11.74 14.29 -0.59
C LEU A 20 -12.11 15.47 0.29
N ASN A 21 -12.81 16.49 -0.22
CA ASN A 21 -13.09 17.74 0.48
C ASN A 21 -11.80 18.49 0.90
N GLU A 22 -10.69 18.30 0.18
CA GLU A 22 -9.45 19.03 0.46
C GLU A 22 -9.65 20.51 0.15
N ASN A 23 -9.59 21.36 1.17
CA ASN A 23 -9.67 22.80 1.04
C ASN A 23 -8.30 23.45 1.35
N PRO A 24 -7.61 24.04 0.36
CA PRO A 24 -6.31 24.68 0.55
C PRO A 24 -6.30 25.77 1.62
N ASP A 25 -7.41 26.49 1.81
CA ASP A 25 -7.49 27.67 2.68
C ASP A 25 -7.51 27.31 4.17
N ILE A 26 -8.01 26.12 4.51
CA ILE A 26 -8.12 25.62 5.89
C ILE A 26 -7.21 24.42 6.17
N LEU A 27 -6.37 24.04 5.21
CA LEU A 27 -5.52 22.84 5.28
C LEU A 27 -4.68 22.76 6.57
N HIS A 28 -4.09 23.88 6.99
CA HIS A 28 -3.30 23.95 8.22
C HIS A 28 -4.18 23.74 9.48
N GLN A 29 -5.42 24.23 9.47
CA GLN A 29 -6.35 24.04 10.58
C GLN A 29 -6.79 22.57 10.67
N ASP A 30 -7.06 21.91 9.53
CA ASP A 30 -7.41 20.49 9.50
C ASP A 30 -6.28 19.59 10.04
N ILE A 31 -5.04 19.89 9.66
CA ILE A 31 -3.86 19.18 10.17
C ILE A 31 -3.71 19.41 11.68
N GLN A 32 -3.89 20.65 12.14
CA GLN A 32 -3.78 20.98 13.56
C GLN A 32 -4.85 20.27 14.40
N GLN A 33 -6.10 20.19 13.93
CA GLN A 33 -7.16 19.45 14.64
C GLN A 33 -6.81 17.97 14.83
N VAL A 34 -6.21 17.32 13.82
CA VAL A 34 -5.75 15.93 13.96
C VAL A 34 -4.62 15.82 14.98
N ARG A 35 -3.70 16.78 14.99
CA ARG A 35 -2.59 16.84 15.94
C ARG A 35 -3.07 17.04 17.37
N ASP A 36 -4.05 17.91 17.59
CA ASP A 36 -4.60 18.20 18.92
C ASP A 36 -5.29 16.97 19.54
N MET A 37 -5.76 16.02 18.74
CA MET A 37 -6.32 14.76 19.27
C MET A 37 -5.27 13.77 19.77
N ILE A 38 -3.98 13.94 19.42
CA ILE A 38 -2.91 13.00 19.80
C ILE A 38 -2.80 12.84 21.33
N ILE A 39 -2.96 13.94 22.08
CA ILE A 39 -2.88 13.92 23.55
C ILE A 39 -3.95 13.04 24.21
N THR A 40 -5.03 12.70 23.47
CA THR A 40 -6.12 11.85 23.98
C THR A 40 -5.76 10.36 24.00
N ARG A 41 -4.64 9.97 23.37
CA ARG A 41 -4.15 8.58 23.29
C ARG A 41 -2.70 8.45 23.79
N PRO A 42 -2.44 8.71 25.08
CA PRO A 42 -1.10 8.62 25.66
C PRO A 42 -0.52 7.20 25.65
N ASP A 43 -1.35 6.18 25.42
CA ASP A 43 -0.95 4.78 25.27
C ASP A 43 -0.23 4.49 23.94
N ILE A 44 -0.35 5.37 22.93
CA ILE A 44 0.26 5.20 21.61
C ILE A 44 1.51 6.08 21.46
N GLY A 45 2.60 5.46 20.99
CA GLY A 45 3.83 6.16 20.61
C GLY A 45 3.73 6.74 19.21
N PHE A 46 3.26 7.98 19.08
CA PHE A 46 3.21 8.69 17.80
C PHE A 46 4.61 9.18 17.41
N LEU A 47 5.33 8.38 16.62
CA LEU A 47 6.74 8.66 16.26
C LEU A 47 6.92 9.71 15.16
N ARG A 48 5.85 10.09 14.46
CA ARG A 48 5.89 11.04 13.34
C ARG A 48 4.56 11.78 13.19
N THR A 49 4.60 13.12 13.15
CA THR A 49 3.41 13.99 13.18
C THR A 49 3.59 15.29 12.37
N ASP A 50 4.55 15.33 11.44
CA ASP A 50 4.71 16.46 10.51
C ASP A 50 3.50 16.60 9.58
N ASP A 51 3.30 17.80 9.05
CA ASP A 51 2.16 18.16 8.20
C ASP A 51 1.98 17.20 7.02
N ALA A 52 3.07 16.91 6.29
CA ALA A 52 3.05 16.02 5.14
C ALA A 52 2.66 14.58 5.53
N PHE A 53 3.05 14.12 6.72
CA PHE A 53 2.65 12.80 7.22
C PHE A 53 1.18 12.75 7.60
N ILE A 54 0.69 13.72 8.40
CA ILE A 54 -0.72 13.80 8.81
C ILE A 54 -1.65 13.94 7.59
N LEU A 55 -1.22 14.70 6.58
CA LEU A 55 -1.99 14.90 5.34
C LEU A 55 -2.35 13.60 4.63
N ARG A 56 -1.50 12.56 4.71
CA ARG A 56 -1.79 11.22 4.17
C ARG A 56 -3.09 10.66 4.77
N PHE A 57 -3.27 10.83 6.07
CA PHE A 57 -4.42 10.32 6.83
C PHE A 57 -5.68 11.13 6.55
N LEU A 58 -5.56 12.45 6.47
CA LEU A 58 -6.66 13.33 6.06
C LEU A 58 -7.17 12.98 4.66
N ARG A 59 -6.27 12.87 3.67
CA ARG A 59 -6.62 12.46 2.30
C ARG A 59 -7.25 11.05 2.27
N ALA A 60 -6.72 10.10 3.03
CA ALA A 60 -7.27 8.75 3.14
C ALA A 60 -8.67 8.69 3.78
N ARG A 61 -9.06 9.73 4.53
CA ARG A 61 -10.35 9.83 5.22
C ARG A 61 -11.20 11.02 4.78
N LYS A 62 -10.94 11.54 3.58
CA LYS A 62 -11.72 12.62 2.96
C LYS A 62 -11.89 13.84 3.88
N PHE A 63 -10.80 14.17 4.58
CA PHE A 63 -10.75 15.29 5.51
C PHE A 63 -11.73 15.22 6.68
N HIS A 64 -12.28 14.03 6.99
CA HIS A 64 -12.94 13.79 8.27
C HIS A 64 -11.87 13.63 9.37
N GLN A 65 -11.65 14.69 10.15
CA GLN A 65 -10.53 14.82 11.10
C GLN A 65 -10.54 13.70 12.14
N THR A 66 -11.70 13.39 12.74
CA THR A 66 -11.83 12.31 13.72
C THR A 66 -11.49 10.94 13.14
N ASP A 67 -11.90 10.67 11.90
CA ASP A 67 -11.60 9.40 11.23
C ASP A 67 -10.14 9.33 10.79
N ALA A 68 -9.55 10.45 10.38
CA ALA A 68 -8.13 10.57 10.07
C ALA A 68 -7.27 10.31 11.32
N PHE A 69 -7.63 10.91 12.45
CA PHE A 69 -6.98 10.64 13.73
C PHE A 69 -7.12 9.16 14.14
N ARG A 70 -8.32 8.58 14.00
CA ARG A 70 -8.52 7.15 14.30
C ARG A 70 -7.60 6.26 13.45
N LEU A 71 -7.44 6.57 12.16
CA LEU A 71 -6.50 5.86 11.28
C LEU A 71 -5.03 6.08 11.69
N LEU A 72 -4.66 7.31 12.05
CA LEU A 72 -3.31 7.64 12.54
C LEU A 72 -2.97 6.86 13.81
N ALA A 73 -3.89 6.81 14.76
CA ALA A 73 -3.75 6.01 15.97
C ALA A 73 -3.61 4.52 15.65
N GLN A 74 -4.46 3.98 14.76
CA GLN A 74 -4.37 2.58 14.32
C GLN A 74 -3.04 2.25 13.63
N TYR A 75 -2.51 3.17 12.80
CA TYR A 75 -1.21 3.01 12.13
C TYR A 75 -0.06 2.78 13.12
N PHE A 76 0.03 3.58 14.18
CA PHE A 76 1.08 3.45 15.18
C PHE A 76 0.81 2.28 16.14
N GLN A 77 -0.44 2.11 16.58
CA GLN A 77 -0.81 1.00 17.45
C GLN A 77 -0.53 -0.36 16.78
N TYR A 78 -0.85 -0.51 15.49
CA TYR A 78 -0.52 -1.71 14.72
C TYR A 78 0.98 -2.02 14.73
N ARG A 79 1.84 -0.99 14.63
CA ARG A 79 3.30 -1.16 14.72
C ARG A 79 3.75 -1.56 16.11
N GLN A 80 3.20 -0.94 17.15
CA GLN A 80 3.52 -1.25 18.54
C GLN A 80 3.10 -2.68 18.93
N LEU A 81 1.97 -3.16 18.43
CA LEU A 81 1.48 -4.51 18.72
C LEU A 81 2.19 -5.60 17.91
N ASN A 82 2.83 -5.23 16.79
CA ASN A 82 3.47 -6.17 15.87
C ASN A 82 4.95 -5.84 15.65
N LEU A 83 5.71 -5.60 16.73
CA LEU A 83 7.11 -5.16 16.66
C LEU A 83 7.99 -6.06 15.78
N ASP A 84 7.77 -7.37 15.79
CA ASP A 84 8.52 -8.32 14.97
C ASP A 84 8.37 -8.07 13.46
N MET A 85 7.20 -7.58 13.00
CA MET A 85 6.99 -7.18 11.60
C MET A 85 7.84 -5.97 11.21
N PHE A 86 8.07 -5.06 12.16
CA PHE A 86 8.68 -3.76 11.90
C PHE A 86 10.12 -3.63 12.41
N LYS A 87 10.67 -4.71 12.97
CA LYS A 87 12.10 -4.80 13.30
C LYS A 87 12.92 -4.70 12.01
N ASN A 88 13.97 -3.86 12.02
CA ASN A 88 14.83 -3.63 10.85
C ASN A 88 14.05 -3.36 9.54
N PHE A 89 12.94 -2.63 9.62
CA PHE A 89 12.05 -2.39 8.48
C PHE A 89 12.67 -1.46 7.42
N LYS A 90 13.57 -2.02 6.62
CA LYS A 90 14.38 -1.35 5.61
C LYS A 90 14.58 -2.27 4.40
N ALA A 91 14.87 -1.68 3.24
CA ALA A 91 15.01 -2.43 1.98
C ALA A 91 16.22 -3.37 1.93
N ASP A 92 17.19 -3.19 2.84
CA ASP A 92 18.39 -4.03 2.97
C ASP A 92 18.21 -5.20 3.96
N ASP A 93 17.09 -5.27 4.69
CA ASP A 93 16.72 -6.46 5.46
C ASP A 93 16.67 -7.69 4.53
N PRO A 94 17.35 -8.80 4.87
CA PRO A 94 17.47 -9.94 3.95
C PRO A 94 16.15 -10.53 3.47
N GLY A 95 15.11 -10.55 4.33
CA GLY A 95 13.79 -11.08 4.00
C GLY A 95 13.05 -10.14 3.06
N ILE A 96 13.00 -8.85 3.41
CA ILE A 96 12.37 -7.82 2.57
C ILE A 96 13.06 -7.73 1.20
N LYS A 97 14.39 -7.63 1.18
CA LYS A 97 15.18 -7.52 -0.06
C LYS A 97 14.92 -8.69 -1.00
N ARG A 98 14.89 -9.92 -0.45
CA ARG A 98 14.62 -11.13 -1.23
C ARG A 98 13.21 -11.15 -1.78
N ALA A 99 12.21 -10.81 -0.97
CA ALA A 99 10.83 -10.72 -1.42
C ALA A 99 10.68 -9.69 -2.55
N LEU A 100 11.31 -8.51 -2.44
CA LEU A 100 11.31 -7.48 -3.49
C LEU A 100 11.97 -7.98 -4.79
N ILE A 101 13.13 -8.64 -4.71
CA ILE A 101 13.82 -9.23 -5.87
C ILE A 101 12.96 -10.31 -6.54
N ASP A 102 12.25 -11.12 -5.74
CA ASP A 102 11.37 -12.18 -6.21
C ASP A 102 10.02 -11.63 -6.73
N GLY A 103 9.83 -10.30 -6.74
CA GLY A 103 8.67 -9.62 -7.32
C GLY A 103 7.48 -9.47 -6.37
N PHE A 104 7.73 -9.38 -5.06
CA PHE A 104 6.70 -9.19 -4.03
C PHE A 104 6.84 -7.85 -3.30
N PRO A 105 6.02 -6.84 -3.64
CA PRO A 105 5.14 -6.77 -4.80
C PRO A 105 5.91 -6.36 -6.07
N GLY A 106 5.38 -6.77 -7.23
CA GLY A 106 5.67 -6.09 -8.48
C GLY A 106 4.96 -4.75 -8.51
N VAL A 107 5.58 -3.73 -9.11
CA VAL A 107 5.00 -2.38 -9.22
C VAL A 107 5.08 -1.95 -10.67
N LEU A 108 3.93 -1.72 -11.31
CA LEU A 108 3.92 -1.27 -12.69
C LEU A 108 4.45 0.17 -12.79
N GLU A 109 5.26 0.44 -13.80
CA GLU A 109 5.81 1.77 -14.05
C GLU A 109 4.69 2.78 -14.30
N LYS A 110 3.78 2.43 -15.22
CA LYS A 110 2.61 3.23 -15.55
C LYS A 110 1.53 3.11 -14.48
N ARG A 111 0.79 4.20 -14.31
CA ARG A 111 -0.45 4.26 -13.54
C ARG A 111 -1.62 3.84 -14.44
N ASP A 112 -2.75 3.46 -13.86
CA ASP A 112 -3.96 3.27 -14.65
C ASP A 112 -4.57 4.60 -15.12
N HIS A 113 -5.66 4.53 -15.89
CA HIS A 113 -6.35 5.71 -16.42
C HIS A 113 -6.99 6.61 -15.37
N TYR A 114 -7.06 6.18 -14.10
CA TYR A 114 -7.48 7.01 -12.97
C TYR A 114 -6.30 7.59 -12.16
N GLY A 115 -5.07 7.40 -12.64
CA GLY A 115 -3.84 7.84 -11.99
C GLY A 115 -3.42 6.96 -10.81
N ARG A 116 -3.97 5.76 -10.66
CA ARG A 116 -3.67 4.86 -9.54
C ARG A 116 -2.41 4.03 -9.82
N LYS A 117 -1.61 3.79 -8.79
CA LYS A 117 -0.46 2.89 -8.92
C LYS A 117 -0.89 1.43 -8.81
N ILE A 118 -0.40 0.58 -9.70
CA ILE A 118 -0.80 -0.84 -9.76
C ILE A 118 0.31 -1.70 -9.13
N LEU A 119 -0.07 -2.46 -8.10
CA LEU A 119 0.74 -3.47 -7.46
C LEU A 119 0.29 -4.86 -7.93
N LEU A 120 1.26 -5.73 -8.18
CA LEU A 120 1.08 -7.09 -8.68
C LEU A 120 1.63 -8.10 -7.67
N LEU A 121 0.85 -9.14 -7.39
CA LEU A 121 1.27 -10.32 -6.65
C LEU A 121 1.03 -11.56 -7.50
N PHE A 122 2.10 -12.22 -7.93
CA PHE A 122 2.01 -13.49 -8.64
C PHE A 122 2.21 -14.64 -7.67
N ALA A 123 1.14 -15.37 -7.37
CA ALA A 123 1.19 -16.49 -6.43
C ALA A 123 2.15 -17.60 -6.90
N ALA A 124 2.29 -17.78 -8.21
CA ALA A 124 3.28 -18.67 -8.83
C ALA A 124 4.72 -18.39 -8.38
N ASN A 125 5.07 -17.13 -8.11
CA ASN A 125 6.43 -16.74 -7.74
C ASN A 125 6.74 -17.05 -6.26
N TRP A 126 5.75 -17.45 -5.45
CA TRP A 126 5.95 -17.60 -4.02
C TRP A 126 6.60 -18.95 -3.69
N ASP A 127 7.93 -18.95 -3.68
CA ASP A 127 8.72 -20.01 -3.09
C ASP A 127 8.80 -19.85 -1.56
N GLN A 128 8.04 -20.70 -0.85
CA GLN A 128 7.98 -20.72 0.62
C GLN A 128 9.30 -21.13 1.29
N SER A 129 10.22 -21.76 0.56
CA SER A 129 11.56 -22.07 1.10
C SER A 129 12.45 -20.83 1.15
N ARG A 130 12.14 -19.82 0.32
CA ARG A 130 12.91 -18.58 0.20
C ARG A 130 12.29 -17.44 1.00
N ASN A 131 10.98 -17.26 0.93
CA ASN A 131 10.27 -16.15 1.56
C ASN A 131 9.10 -16.65 2.40
N SER A 132 9.06 -16.20 3.66
CA SER A 132 7.85 -16.34 4.46
C SER A 132 6.77 -15.38 3.95
N PHE A 133 5.50 -15.67 4.25
CA PHE A 133 4.43 -14.71 3.96
C PHE A 133 4.63 -13.40 4.73
N THR A 134 5.22 -13.46 5.92
CA THR A 134 5.62 -12.31 6.72
C THR A 134 6.61 -11.42 5.96
N ASP A 135 7.64 -11.99 5.33
CA ASP A 135 8.61 -11.22 4.52
C ASP A 135 7.94 -10.54 3.34
N ILE A 136 7.04 -11.25 2.66
CA ILE A 136 6.23 -10.70 1.56
C ILE A 136 5.37 -9.53 2.06
N LEU A 137 4.67 -9.68 3.19
CA LEU A 137 3.85 -8.62 3.77
C LEU A 137 4.70 -7.41 4.19
N ARG A 138 5.87 -7.64 4.79
CA ARG A 138 6.83 -6.57 5.13
C ARG A 138 7.27 -5.81 3.88
N ALA A 139 7.60 -6.53 2.80
CA ALA A 139 7.98 -5.92 1.54
C ALA A 139 6.85 -5.12 0.88
N ILE A 140 5.60 -5.60 0.95
CA ILE A 140 4.42 -4.86 0.47
C ILE A 140 4.22 -3.58 1.28
N LEU A 141 4.24 -3.66 2.61
CA LEU A 141 4.09 -2.49 3.48
C LEU A 141 5.21 -1.48 3.23
N LEU A 142 6.46 -1.92 3.07
CA LEU A 142 7.58 -1.03 2.80
C LEU A 142 7.45 -0.36 1.42
N SER A 143 7.01 -1.11 0.40
CA SER A 143 6.74 -0.55 -0.93
C SER A 143 5.66 0.52 -0.87
N LEU A 144 4.60 0.29 -0.10
CA LEU A 144 3.54 1.27 0.09
C LEU A 144 4.03 2.52 0.84
N GLU A 145 4.89 2.39 1.86
CA GLU A 145 5.50 3.53 2.57
C GLU A 145 6.30 4.43 1.64
N VAL A 146 7.04 3.84 0.70
CA VAL A 146 7.81 4.60 -0.30
C VAL A 146 6.88 5.22 -1.34
N LEU A 147 5.91 4.46 -1.86
CA LEU A 147 5.02 4.94 -2.92
C LEU A 147 4.11 6.06 -2.44
N ILE A 148 3.62 6.02 -1.20
CA ILE A 148 2.69 7.03 -0.67
C ILE A 148 3.35 8.39 -0.39
N GLU A 149 4.68 8.50 -0.49
CA GLU A 149 5.37 9.80 -0.47
C GLU A 149 4.97 10.67 -1.67
N ASP A 150 4.60 10.04 -2.79
CA ASP A 150 4.01 10.70 -3.94
C ASP A 150 2.60 11.18 -3.61
N GLN A 151 2.42 12.50 -3.58
CA GLN A 151 1.16 13.12 -3.23
C GLN A 151 0.02 12.78 -4.19
N GLU A 152 0.32 12.55 -5.47
CA GLU A 152 -0.71 12.14 -6.41
C GLU A 152 -1.22 10.74 -6.08
N LEU A 153 -0.40 9.87 -5.49
CA LEU A 153 -0.84 8.54 -5.05
C LEU A 153 -1.66 8.57 -3.75
N GLN A 154 -1.47 9.59 -2.91
CA GLN A 154 -2.35 9.81 -1.76
C GLN A 154 -3.77 10.16 -2.21
N ILE A 155 -3.90 10.90 -3.31
CA ILE A 155 -5.18 11.34 -3.87
C ILE A 155 -5.76 10.28 -4.79
N ASN A 156 -5.01 9.77 -5.76
CA ASN A 156 -5.51 8.80 -6.74
C ASN A 156 -5.64 7.41 -6.15
N GLY A 157 -4.68 6.98 -5.34
CA GLY A 157 -4.67 5.68 -4.67
C GLY A 157 -3.99 4.58 -5.46
N PHE A 158 -4.35 3.35 -5.12
CA PHE A 158 -3.68 2.12 -5.53
C PHE A 158 -4.66 1.08 -6.06
N ILE A 159 -4.17 0.18 -6.91
CA ILE A 159 -4.84 -1.05 -7.32
C ILE A 159 -3.93 -2.22 -6.96
N LEU A 160 -4.52 -3.26 -6.38
CA LEU A 160 -3.84 -4.51 -6.12
C LEU A 160 -4.40 -5.59 -7.05
N ILE A 161 -3.53 -6.25 -7.80
CA ILE A 161 -3.86 -7.40 -8.64
C ILE A 161 -3.14 -8.62 -8.08
N ILE A 162 -3.89 -9.69 -7.83
CA ILE A 162 -3.38 -10.95 -7.30
C ILE A 162 -3.69 -12.03 -8.33
N ASP A 163 -2.64 -12.53 -8.96
CA ASP A 163 -2.71 -13.65 -9.88
C ASP A 163 -2.46 -14.96 -9.15
N TRP A 164 -3.49 -15.79 -9.09
CA TRP A 164 -3.48 -17.09 -8.42
C TRP A 164 -3.03 -18.25 -9.33
N SER A 165 -2.55 -17.96 -10.54
CA SER A 165 -1.99 -18.98 -11.43
C SER A 165 -0.96 -19.82 -10.71
N ASN A 166 -1.05 -21.14 -10.86
CA ASN A 166 -0.17 -22.12 -10.22
C ASN A 166 -0.07 -22.01 -8.69
N PHE A 167 -1.04 -21.35 -8.03
CA PHE A 167 -1.13 -21.42 -6.58
C PHE A 167 -1.38 -22.87 -6.16
N SER A 168 -0.64 -23.33 -5.17
CA SER A 168 -0.64 -24.73 -4.73
C SER A 168 -1.26 -24.90 -3.35
N PHE A 169 -1.75 -26.11 -3.04
CA PHE A 169 -2.20 -26.45 -1.70
C PHE A 169 -1.12 -26.26 -0.62
N LYS A 170 0.15 -26.49 -0.98
CA LYS A 170 1.29 -26.24 -0.08
C LYS A 170 1.39 -24.76 0.28
N GLN A 171 1.14 -23.85 -0.67
CA GLN A 171 1.11 -22.42 -0.40
C GLN A 171 -0.14 -22.03 0.41
N ALA A 172 -1.29 -22.58 0.04
CA ALA A 172 -2.54 -22.36 0.77
C ALA A 172 -2.43 -22.74 2.26
N SER A 173 -1.76 -23.84 2.59
CA SER A 173 -1.61 -24.30 3.99
C SER A 173 -0.76 -23.37 4.87
N LYS A 174 -0.01 -22.43 4.28
CA LYS A 174 0.73 -21.40 5.02
C LYS A 174 -0.09 -20.15 5.32
N LEU A 175 -1.24 -19.99 4.67
CA LEU A 175 -2.15 -18.86 4.87
C LEU A 175 -3.09 -19.15 6.04
N THR A 176 -2.58 -19.05 7.26
CA THR A 176 -3.39 -19.20 8.48
C THR A 176 -4.34 -18.01 8.69
N PRO A 177 -5.45 -18.18 9.42
CA PRO A 177 -6.32 -17.05 9.75
C PRO A 177 -5.59 -15.90 10.45
N SER A 178 -4.62 -16.21 11.32
CA SER A 178 -3.83 -15.19 12.04
C SER A 178 -2.99 -14.33 11.10
N ILE A 179 -2.30 -14.93 10.12
CA ILE A 179 -1.45 -14.18 9.18
C ILE A 179 -2.29 -13.38 8.18
N LEU A 180 -3.45 -13.91 7.77
CA LEU A 180 -4.38 -13.20 6.91
C LEU A 180 -5.00 -12.00 7.63
N LYS A 181 -5.39 -12.18 8.90
CA LYS A 181 -5.85 -11.08 9.76
C LYS A 181 -4.77 -10.00 9.88
N LEU A 182 -3.52 -10.39 10.15
CA LEU A 182 -2.39 -9.47 10.23
C LEU A 182 -2.23 -8.64 8.94
N ALA A 183 -2.33 -9.27 7.78
CA ALA A 183 -2.26 -8.58 6.48
C ALA A 183 -3.43 -7.62 6.25
N ILE A 184 -4.66 -8.05 6.59
CA ILE A 184 -5.87 -7.23 6.44
C ILE A 184 -5.80 -6.01 7.35
N GLU A 185 -5.47 -6.20 8.64
CA GLU A 185 -5.33 -5.08 9.59
C GLU A 185 -4.24 -4.10 9.14
N GLY A 186 -3.10 -4.61 8.66
CA GLY A 186 -2.00 -3.80 8.14
C GLY A 186 -2.41 -2.97 6.92
N LEU A 187 -2.99 -3.60 5.90
CA LEU A 187 -3.26 -2.96 4.60
C LEU A 187 -4.57 -2.15 4.58
N GLN A 188 -5.63 -2.65 5.20
CA GLN A 188 -6.98 -2.07 5.10
C GLN A 188 -7.26 -1.10 6.25
N ASP A 189 -6.84 -1.44 7.47
CA ASP A 189 -7.28 -0.75 8.67
C ASP A 189 -6.24 0.24 9.18
N SER A 190 -4.95 -0.05 8.97
CA SER A 190 -3.86 0.70 9.59
C SER A 190 -3.04 1.53 8.62
N PHE A 191 -3.12 1.30 7.30
CA PHE A 191 -2.31 2.04 6.32
C PHE A 191 -3.12 3.17 5.65
N PRO A 192 -2.57 4.39 5.48
CA PRO A 192 -3.28 5.53 4.89
C PRO A 192 -3.40 5.47 3.35
N ALA A 193 -3.53 4.28 2.76
CA ALA A 193 -3.72 4.10 1.33
C ALA A 193 -5.20 4.08 0.94
N ARG A 194 -5.52 4.68 -0.21
CA ARG A 194 -6.82 4.53 -0.88
C ARG A 194 -6.71 3.39 -1.89
N PHE A 195 -7.23 2.21 -1.56
CA PHE A 195 -7.35 1.14 -2.56
C PHE A 195 -8.60 1.35 -3.41
N GLY A 196 -8.42 1.57 -4.72
CA GLY A 196 -9.51 1.65 -5.71
C GLY A 196 -10.11 0.28 -6.03
N GLY A 197 -9.37 -0.80 -5.76
CA GLY A 197 -9.81 -2.17 -5.98
C GLY A 197 -8.71 -3.19 -5.64
N VAL A 198 -9.16 -4.39 -5.28
CA VAL A 198 -8.34 -5.59 -5.23
C VAL A 198 -8.94 -6.57 -6.23
N HIS A 199 -8.13 -7.01 -7.18
CA HIS A 199 -8.54 -7.85 -8.30
C HIS A 199 -7.86 -9.21 -8.17
N PHE A 200 -8.66 -10.27 -8.17
CA PHE A 200 -8.15 -11.63 -8.13
C PHE A 200 -8.33 -12.25 -9.52
N VAL A 201 -7.26 -12.79 -10.10
CA VAL A 201 -7.29 -13.45 -11.41
C VAL A 201 -6.79 -14.88 -11.29
N ASN A 202 -7.22 -15.76 -12.20
CA ASN A 202 -6.84 -17.17 -12.26
C ASN A 202 -7.02 -17.94 -10.93
N GLN A 203 -8.05 -17.61 -10.16
CA GLN A 203 -8.31 -18.25 -8.86
C GLN A 203 -8.65 -19.75 -9.03
N PRO A 204 -7.96 -20.67 -8.34
CA PRO A 204 -8.40 -22.05 -8.31
C PRO A 204 -9.67 -22.21 -7.46
N TRP A 205 -10.46 -23.24 -7.77
CA TRP A 205 -11.78 -23.46 -7.14
C TRP A 205 -11.75 -23.49 -5.60
N TYR A 206 -10.62 -23.91 -4.99
CA TYR A 206 -10.47 -23.99 -3.54
C TYR A 206 -10.14 -22.65 -2.85
N ILE A 207 -9.90 -21.55 -3.59
CA ILE A 207 -9.79 -20.21 -2.99
C ILE A 207 -11.09 -19.77 -2.33
N HIS A 208 -12.25 -20.29 -2.75
CA HIS A 208 -13.52 -20.04 -2.09
C HIS A 208 -13.51 -20.46 -0.61
N ALA A 209 -12.80 -21.53 -0.24
CA ALA A 209 -12.66 -21.93 1.16
C ALA A 209 -11.80 -20.92 1.95
N LEU A 210 -10.70 -20.45 1.35
CA LEU A 210 -9.85 -19.40 1.94
C LEU A 210 -10.62 -18.08 2.10
N TYR A 211 -11.46 -17.74 1.12
CA TYR A 211 -12.34 -16.57 1.19
C TYR A 211 -13.27 -16.61 2.41
N THR A 212 -13.88 -17.76 2.67
CA THR A 212 -14.74 -17.96 3.84
C THR A 212 -13.98 -17.72 5.15
N LEU A 213 -12.70 -18.06 5.21
CA LEU A 213 -11.85 -17.80 6.39
C LEU A 213 -11.54 -16.31 6.59
N ILE A 214 -11.38 -15.54 5.51
CA ILE A 214 -11.03 -14.12 5.61
C ILE A 214 -12.25 -13.18 5.66
N LYS A 215 -13.42 -13.64 5.17
CA LYS A 215 -14.66 -12.86 5.10
C LYS A 215 -15.02 -12.14 6.42
N PRO A 216 -14.86 -12.75 7.61
CA PRO A 216 -15.15 -12.08 8.89
C PRO A 216 -14.28 -10.84 9.18
N PHE A 217 -13.11 -10.73 8.54
CA PHE A 217 -12.15 -9.65 8.76
C PHE A 217 -12.25 -8.53 7.70
N LEU A 218 -13.03 -8.72 6.63
CA LEU A 218 -13.20 -7.74 5.57
C LEU A 218 -14.31 -6.74 5.90
N LYS A 219 -14.03 -5.44 5.72
CA LYS A 219 -15.05 -4.38 5.86
C LYS A 219 -16.10 -4.48 4.75
N ASP A 220 -17.34 -4.08 5.04
CA ASP A 220 -18.47 -4.14 4.09
C ASP A 220 -18.18 -3.45 2.74
N LYS A 221 -17.44 -2.33 2.75
CA LYS A 221 -17.02 -1.62 1.53
C LYS A 221 -16.06 -2.43 0.68
N THR A 222 -15.16 -3.20 1.30
CA THR A 222 -14.25 -4.13 0.62
C THR A 222 -15.03 -5.33 0.08
N ARG A 223 -16.00 -5.84 0.86
CA ARG A 223 -16.89 -6.95 0.45
C ARG A 223 -17.73 -6.59 -0.78
N LYS A 224 -18.44 -5.46 -0.78
CA LYS A 224 -19.26 -5.01 -1.92
C LYS A 224 -18.44 -4.85 -3.21
N ARG A 225 -17.23 -4.30 -3.10
CA ARG A 225 -16.31 -4.13 -4.24
C ARG A 225 -15.78 -5.45 -4.82
N GLN A 226 -15.78 -6.53 -4.04
CA GLN A 226 -15.43 -7.87 -4.51
C GLN A 226 -16.62 -8.53 -5.20
N GLU A 227 -17.82 -8.39 -4.64
CA GLU A 227 -19.07 -8.92 -5.22
C GLU A 227 -19.39 -8.28 -6.58
N GLU A 228 -19.12 -6.98 -6.75
CA GLU A 228 -19.31 -6.25 -8.02
C GLU A 228 -18.28 -6.59 -9.12
N LYS A 229 -17.22 -7.37 -8.81
CA LYS A 229 -16.09 -7.63 -9.73
C LYS A 229 -15.86 -9.11 -10.03
N GLN A 230 -16.85 -9.99 -9.83
CA GLN A 230 -16.86 -11.31 -10.48
C GLN A 230 -17.10 -11.22 -12.01
N VAL A 231 -17.42 -10.03 -12.52
CA VAL A 231 -17.43 -9.67 -13.95
C VAL A 231 -16.24 -8.73 -14.18
N PHE A 232 -15.64 -8.73 -15.37
CA PHE A 232 -14.41 -8.02 -15.79
C PHE A 232 -13.11 -8.82 -15.74
N THR A 233 -13.06 -9.89 -16.54
CA THR A 233 -11.84 -10.68 -16.82
C THR A 233 -11.28 -10.49 -18.24
N ALA A 234 -11.97 -9.85 -19.20
CA ALA A 234 -11.53 -9.86 -20.60
C ALA A 234 -10.76 -8.60 -21.06
N GLU A 235 -11.22 -7.39 -20.73
CA GLU A 235 -10.63 -6.15 -21.28
C GLU A 235 -9.27 -5.80 -20.67
N MET A 236 -9.06 -6.02 -19.37
CA MET A 236 -7.74 -5.89 -18.73
C MET A 236 -6.71 -6.89 -19.30
N TYR A 237 -7.15 -8.05 -19.80
CA TYR A 237 -6.27 -9.06 -20.37
C TYR A 237 -5.72 -8.64 -21.75
N LEU A 238 -6.48 -7.91 -22.56
CA LEU A 238 -6.01 -7.44 -23.88
C LEU A 238 -4.94 -6.36 -23.76
N ASP A 239 -5.07 -5.44 -22.80
CA ASP A 239 -4.03 -4.42 -22.52
C ASP A 239 -2.78 -5.04 -21.88
N TYR A 240 -2.94 -6.07 -21.06
CA TYR A 240 -1.83 -6.80 -20.44
C TYR A 240 -0.98 -7.56 -21.48
N TRP A 241 -1.61 -8.25 -22.45
CA TRP A 241 -0.90 -9.03 -23.47
C TRP A 241 -0.27 -8.20 -24.58
N THR A 242 -0.88 -7.07 -24.96
CA THR A 242 -0.25 -6.10 -25.88
C THR A 242 0.96 -5.40 -25.25
N SER A 243 0.97 -5.25 -23.92
CA SER A 243 2.11 -4.76 -23.14
C SER A 243 3.21 -5.81 -22.90
N LEU A 244 2.86 -7.09 -22.79
CA LEU A 244 3.80 -8.15 -22.42
C LEU A 244 4.77 -8.54 -23.56
N SER A 245 4.40 -8.31 -24.82
CA SER A 245 5.31 -8.54 -25.97
C SER A 245 6.44 -7.51 -26.07
N LEU A 246 6.45 -6.46 -25.24
CA LEU A 246 7.54 -5.47 -25.14
C LEU A 246 8.29 -5.45 -23.79
N SER A 247 7.83 -6.19 -22.78
CA SER A 247 8.26 -5.95 -21.38
C SER A 247 9.32 -6.91 -20.82
N ILE A 248 9.92 -7.78 -21.65
CA ILE A 248 11.17 -8.49 -21.27
C ILE A 248 12.34 -7.50 -21.05
N PHE A 249 12.19 -6.21 -21.40
CA PHE A 249 13.22 -5.19 -21.30
C PHE A 249 13.36 -4.48 -19.93
N ILE A 250 12.38 -4.60 -19.01
CA ILE A 250 12.27 -3.69 -17.84
C ILE A 250 13.05 -4.16 -16.59
N LEU A 251 13.53 -5.42 -16.56
CA LEU A 251 14.38 -5.90 -15.46
C LEU A 251 15.70 -5.09 -15.32
N LYS A 252 16.14 -4.40 -16.38
CA LYS A 252 17.32 -3.51 -16.37
C LYS A 252 17.08 -2.17 -15.67
N PHE A 253 15.86 -1.65 -15.61
CA PHE A 253 15.63 -0.26 -15.18
C PHE A 253 15.63 -0.08 -13.65
N ILE A 254 15.11 -1.07 -12.91
CA ILE A 254 15.06 -1.02 -11.44
C ILE A 254 16.45 -1.24 -10.82
N VAL A 255 17.26 -2.12 -11.39
CA VAL A 255 18.64 -2.36 -10.94
C VAL A 255 19.55 -1.16 -11.21
N THR A 256 19.34 -0.42 -12.31
CA THR A 256 20.23 0.70 -12.70
C THR A 256 19.97 2.00 -11.92
N LYS A 257 18.74 2.25 -11.43
CA LYS A 257 18.43 3.47 -10.67
C LYS A 257 18.64 3.38 -9.16
N MET A 258 18.77 2.19 -8.58
CA MET A 258 19.16 2.04 -7.17
C MET A 258 20.67 2.20 -6.93
N ASP A 259 21.52 2.06 -7.96
CA ASP A 259 22.99 2.15 -7.84
C ASP A 259 23.56 3.56 -8.12
N LEU A 260 22.74 4.51 -8.58
CA LEU A 260 23.20 5.86 -8.95
C LEU A 260 22.98 6.94 -7.88
N ARG A 261 22.60 6.58 -6.65
CA ARG A 261 22.72 7.48 -5.49
C ARG A 261 23.98 7.20 -4.68
N LYS A 262 25.13 7.23 -5.35
CA LYS A 262 26.38 7.69 -4.73
C LYS A 262 26.49 9.19 -4.97
N ALA A 263 26.27 9.97 -3.92
CA ALA A 263 26.68 11.37 -3.82
C ALA A 263 27.16 11.61 -2.37
N PRO A 264 28.02 12.62 -2.15
CA PRO A 264 29.34 12.45 -1.54
C PRO A 264 29.36 12.43 -0.01
N LYS A 265 30.45 11.89 0.53
CA LYS A 265 30.88 12.10 1.92
C LYS A 265 31.12 13.60 2.17
N SER A 266 30.42 14.16 3.15
CA SER A 266 30.92 15.27 3.96
C SER A 266 30.07 15.42 5.23
N ASP A 267 30.77 15.32 6.35
CA ASP A 267 30.53 15.93 7.67
C ASP A 267 29.37 15.43 8.54
N LEU A 268 29.71 14.35 9.27
CA LEU A 268 29.20 14.07 10.62
C LEU A 268 29.75 15.14 11.59
N GLY A 269 28.90 16.11 11.94
CA GLY A 269 29.03 16.95 13.12
C GLY A 269 27.94 16.59 14.13
N SER A 270 28.38 16.13 15.30
CA SER A 270 27.66 15.86 16.55
C SER A 270 26.39 16.70 16.86
N ILE A 271 25.28 16.02 17.16
CA ILE A 271 24.54 15.90 18.45
C ILE A 271 23.21 15.20 18.18
#